data_AF-A0A3G1B3B8-F1
#
_entry.id   AF-A0A3G1B3B8-F1
#
_cell.length_a   1.000
_cell.length_b   1.000
_cell.length_c   1.000
_cell.angle_alpha   90.00
_cell.angle_beta   90.00
_cell.angle_gamma   90.00
#
_symmetry.space_group_name_H-M   'P 1'
#
loop_
_entity.id
_entity.type
_entity.pdbx_description
1 polymer ?
#
loop_
_entity_poly.entity_id
_entity_poly.type
_entity_poly.pdbx_seq_one_letter_code
_entity_poly.pdbx_strand_id
1 'polypeptide(L)'
;MPGKGYSTIGLKPDLLTRLHNITDTYYPGMFLPSTLIIMMNEVKRGYYTVNLHNIRLDLSGRYNSITIRLDVDEWLKENYKELKEKYEQKYHVRCFSRFTSYFLANLFESKLDAQNHVIRLKESNFEWLQEEYSKFKSNSKPESVPTFAKFADIYLNELSDKIKVAKEVLTMPNFSSLASQSIEKN
;
A
#
# COMPACT_ATOMS: atom_id res chain seq x y z
N MET A 1 -23.52 -2.64 -10.40
CA MET A 1 -23.82 -1.20 -10.55
C MET A 1 -24.22 -0.95 -12.00
N PRO A 2 -25.38 -0.34 -12.31
CA PRO A 2 -25.82 -0.18 -13.69
C PRO A 2 -24.85 0.74 -14.44
N GLY A 3 -24.45 0.33 -15.64
CA GLY A 3 -23.40 0.94 -16.44
C GLY A 3 -23.78 2.32 -16.95
N LYS A 4 -23.48 3.35 -16.15
CA LYS A 4 -23.50 4.74 -16.59
C LYS A 4 -22.24 4.99 -17.42
N GLY A 5 -22.36 4.88 -18.75
CA GLY A 5 -21.49 5.45 -19.77
C GLY A 5 -19.95 5.24 -19.69
N TYR A 6 -19.29 5.63 -20.77
CA TYR A 6 -17.83 5.76 -20.82
C TYR A 6 -17.47 7.17 -21.28
N SER A 7 -16.33 7.67 -20.81
CA SER A 7 -15.75 8.96 -21.21
C SER A 7 -14.30 8.76 -21.60
N THR A 8 -13.75 9.70 -22.36
CA THR A 8 -12.36 9.64 -22.81
C THR A 8 -11.60 10.84 -22.26
N ILE A 9 -10.46 10.57 -21.61
CA ILE A 9 -9.56 11.62 -21.10
C ILE A 9 -8.20 11.53 -21.79
N GLY A 10 -7.62 12.70 -22.06
CA GLY A 10 -6.26 12.81 -22.58
C GLY A 10 -5.23 12.83 -21.45
N LEU A 11 -4.28 11.91 -21.47
CA LEU A 11 -3.16 11.82 -20.53
C LEU A 11 -1.82 12.02 -21.23
N LYS A 12 -0.85 12.56 -20.50
CA LYS A 12 0.52 12.71 -20.98
C LYS A 12 1.29 11.38 -20.93
N PRO A 13 2.30 11.15 -21.79
CA PRO A 13 3.02 9.89 -21.86
C PRO A 13 3.70 9.47 -20.56
N ASP A 14 4.33 10.42 -19.85
CA ASP A 14 4.94 10.16 -18.53
C ASP A 14 3.91 9.62 -17.54
N LEU A 15 2.75 10.27 -17.46
CA LEU A 15 1.67 9.85 -16.58
C LEU A 15 1.11 8.48 -16.97
N LEU A 16 0.93 8.23 -18.27
CA LEU A 16 0.46 6.93 -18.76
C LEU A 16 1.44 5.82 -18.34
N THR A 17 2.74 6.05 -18.49
CA THR A 17 3.79 5.12 -18.08
C THR A 17 3.74 4.86 -16.57
N ARG A 18 3.61 5.91 -15.75
CA ARG A 18 3.45 5.76 -14.30
C ARG A 18 2.22 4.94 -13.93
N LEU A 19 1.09 5.20 -14.59
CA LEU A 19 -0.16 4.51 -14.33
C LEU A 19 -0.10 3.03 -14.76
N HIS A 20 0.60 2.70 -15.85
CA HIS A 20 0.93 1.31 -16.21
C HIS A 20 1.78 0.65 -15.12
N ASN A 21 2.91 1.27 -14.73
CA ASN A 21 3.78 0.73 -13.69
C ASN A 21 3.04 0.45 -12.38
N ILE A 22 2.14 1.35 -11.97
CA ILE A 22 1.34 1.20 -10.76
C ILE A 22 0.30 0.09 -10.91
N THR A 23 -0.33 0.01 -12.07
CA THR A 23 -1.25 -1.10 -12.37
C THR A 23 -0.51 -2.43 -12.28
N ASP A 24 0.64 -2.56 -12.93
CA ASP A 24 1.42 -3.78 -12.93
C ASP A 24 1.96 -4.14 -11.54
N THR A 25 2.37 -3.14 -10.75
CA THR A 25 2.97 -3.35 -9.43
C THR A 25 1.94 -3.69 -8.36
N TYR A 26 0.81 -2.98 -8.34
CA TYR A 26 -0.16 -3.05 -7.23
C TYR A 26 -1.44 -3.80 -7.57
N TYR A 27 -1.70 -3.99 -8.86
CA TYR A 27 -2.91 -4.65 -9.37
C TYR A 27 -2.55 -5.58 -10.55
N PRO A 28 -1.67 -6.56 -10.33
CA PRO A 28 -1.16 -7.39 -11.41
C PRO A 28 -2.30 -8.10 -12.15
N GLY A 29 -2.25 -8.06 -13.48
CA GLY A 29 -3.28 -8.65 -14.36
C GLY A 29 -4.54 -7.80 -14.51
N MET A 30 -4.60 -6.58 -13.97
CA MET A 30 -5.72 -5.67 -14.17
C MET A 30 -5.51 -4.70 -15.33
N PHE A 31 -6.63 -4.29 -15.93
CA PHE A 31 -6.64 -3.20 -16.91
C PHE A 31 -6.57 -1.83 -16.21
N LEU A 32 -5.87 -0.90 -16.85
CA LEU A 32 -5.63 0.46 -16.35
C LEU A 32 -6.91 1.24 -15.98
N PRO A 33 -8.01 1.22 -16.76
CA PRO A 33 -9.26 1.87 -16.36
C PRO A 33 -9.86 1.29 -15.07
N SER A 34 -9.71 -0.02 -14.85
CA SER A 34 -10.17 -0.69 -13.63
C SER A 34 -9.38 -0.23 -12.40
N THR A 35 -8.07 -0.03 -12.57
CA THR A 35 -7.19 0.51 -11.51
C THR A 35 -7.68 1.87 -11.01
N LEU A 36 -8.08 2.77 -11.91
CA LEU A 36 -8.61 4.09 -11.54
C LEU A 36 -9.91 4.00 -10.73
N ILE A 37 -10.79 3.06 -11.08
CA ILE A 37 -12.02 2.79 -10.33
C ILE A 37 -11.70 2.37 -8.89
N ILE A 38 -10.71 1.47 -8.72
CA ILE A 38 -10.31 1.02 -7.38
C ILE A 38 -9.74 2.18 -6.58
N MET A 39 -8.79 2.94 -7.13
CA MET A 39 -8.17 4.07 -6.44
C MET A 39 -9.21 5.12 -6.02
N MET A 40 -10.15 5.47 -6.92
CA MET A 40 -11.26 6.36 -6.60
C MET A 40 -12.05 5.83 -5.39
N ASN A 41 -12.41 4.55 -5.38
CA ASN A 41 -13.20 3.96 -4.31
C ASN A 41 -12.44 3.94 -2.98
N GLU A 42 -11.14 3.70 -2.99
CA GLU A 42 -10.32 3.72 -1.78
C GLU A 42 -10.23 5.12 -1.17
N VAL A 43 -10.07 6.15 -2.01
CA VAL A 43 -10.11 7.56 -1.56
C VAL A 43 -11.50 7.88 -0.99
N LYS A 44 -12.58 7.50 -1.68
CA LYS A 44 -13.96 7.73 -1.20
C LYS A 44 -14.26 7.01 0.11
N ARG A 45 -13.61 5.86 0.37
CA ARG A 45 -13.71 5.10 1.63
C ARG A 45 -12.81 5.65 2.74
N GLY A 46 -11.99 6.66 2.45
CA GLY A 46 -11.10 7.28 3.44
C GLY A 46 -9.86 6.45 3.76
N TYR A 47 -9.49 5.47 2.94
CA TYR A 47 -8.27 4.69 3.16
C TYR A 47 -7.00 5.53 3.00
N TYR A 48 -7.05 6.58 2.17
CA TYR A 48 -6.02 7.61 2.07
C TYR A 48 -6.61 8.89 1.46
N THR A 49 -5.90 9.99 1.66
CA THR A 49 -6.24 11.30 1.08
C THR A 49 -5.24 11.69 0.01
N VAL A 50 -5.70 12.39 -1.02
CA VAL A 50 -4.81 12.90 -2.08
C VAL A 50 -4.10 14.16 -1.57
N ASN A 51 -2.82 14.02 -1.26
CA ASN A 51 -1.96 15.10 -0.81
C ASN A 51 -1.28 15.80 -1.99
N LEU A 52 -0.82 17.02 -1.77
CA LEU A 52 -0.05 17.76 -2.78
C LEU A 52 1.44 17.47 -2.57
N HIS A 53 2.04 16.66 -3.43
CA HIS A 53 3.47 16.30 -3.37
C HIS A 53 4.34 17.23 -4.21
N ASN A 54 5.66 17.28 -3.97
CA ASN A 54 6.53 18.09 -4.83
C ASN A 54 6.91 17.31 -6.10
N ILE A 55 5.94 17.15 -7.01
CA ILE A 55 6.10 16.39 -8.26
C ILE A 55 6.34 17.35 -9.42
N ARG A 56 7.31 17.02 -10.26
CA ARG A 56 7.49 17.63 -11.58
C ARG A 56 7.14 16.62 -12.66
N LEU A 57 6.11 16.90 -13.44
CA LEU A 57 5.71 16.06 -14.56
C LEU A 57 6.37 16.54 -15.85
N ASP A 58 6.83 15.60 -16.67
CA ASP A 58 7.15 15.92 -18.04
C ASP A 58 5.84 16.05 -18.85
N LEU A 59 5.53 17.29 -19.23
CA LEU A 59 4.37 17.62 -20.05
C LEU A 59 4.71 17.68 -21.55
N SER A 60 5.92 17.29 -21.94
CA SER A 60 6.32 17.15 -23.33
C SER A 60 5.54 16.02 -24.02
N GLY A 61 5.59 15.98 -25.36
CA GLY A 61 4.93 14.93 -26.15
C GLY A 61 3.42 15.09 -26.36
N ARG A 62 2.85 14.16 -27.12
CA ARG A 62 1.43 14.13 -27.51
C ARG A 62 0.57 13.48 -26.43
N TYR A 63 -0.68 13.91 -26.31
CA TYR A 63 -1.63 13.27 -25.42
C TYR A 63 -2.06 11.91 -25.97
N ASN A 64 -2.11 10.92 -25.10
CA ASN A 64 -2.74 9.63 -25.35
C ASN A 64 -4.14 9.64 -24.72
N SER A 65 -5.12 9.11 -25.43
CA SER A 65 -6.49 8.98 -24.90
C SER A 65 -6.68 7.64 -24.20
N ILE A 66 -7.31 7.67 -23.02
CA ILE A 66 -7.81 6.45 -22.37
C ILE A 66 -9.32 6.56 -22.17
N THR A 67 -10.02 5.45 -22.38
CA THR A 67 -11.45 5.34 -22.09
C THR A 67 -11.65 4.88 -20.65
N ILE A 68 -12.38 5.68 -19.88
CA ILE A 68 -12.68 5.47 -18.47
C ILE A 68 -14.20 5.40 -18.26
N ARG A 69 -14.60 4.85 -17.13
CA ARG A 69 -16.01 4.84 -16.73
C ARG A 69 -16.48 6.26 -16.37
N LEU A 70 -17.75 6.58 -16.62
CA LEU A 70 -18.27 7.93 -16.45
C LEU A 70 -18.15 8.46 -15.01
N ASP A 71 -18.33 7.60 -14.01
CA ASP A 71 -18.23 7.99 -12.60
C ASP A 71 -16.81 8.40 -12.18
N VAL A 72 -15.77 7.83 -12.82
CA VAL A 72 -14.38 8.27 -12.64
C VAL A 72 -14.17 9.64 -13.26
N ASP A 73 -14.76 9.90 -14.44
CA ASP A 73 -14.71 11.21 -15.09
C ASP A 73 -15.44 12.28 -14.27
N GLU A 74 -16.63 11.96 -13.75
CA GLU A 74 -17.38 12.81 -12.83
C GLU A 74 -16.56 13.12 -11.57
N TRP A 75 -15.95 12.11 -10.95
CA TRP A 75 -15.09 12.29 -9.79
C TRP A 75 -13.89 13.20 -10.07
N LEU A 76 -13.23 13.07 -11.23
CA LEU A 76 -12.14 13.97 -11.61
C LEU A 76 -12.62 15.41 -11.80
N LYS A 77 -13.79 15.61 -12.40
CA LYS A 77 -14.39 16.94 -12.61
C LYS A 77 -14.80 17.60 -11.29
N GLU A 78 -15.35 16.84 -10.34
CA GLU A 78 -15.66 17.32 -9.00
C GLU A 78 -14.40 17.79 -8.28
N ASN A 79 -13.35 16.97 -8.26
CA ASN A 79 -12.06 17.34 -7.68
C ASN A 79 -11.44 18.58 -8.36
N TYR A 80 -11.61 18.72 -9.68
CA TYR A 80 -11.13 19.93 -10.37
C TYR A 80 -11.83 21.19 -9.86
N LYS A 81 -13.16 21.16 -9.67
CA LYS A 81 -13.91 22.32 -9.17
C LYS A 81 -13.41 22.75 -7.79
N GLU A 82 -13.13 21.79 -6.92
CA GLU A 82 -12.73 22.04 -5.52
C GLU A 82 -11.25 22.41 -5.38
N LEU A 83 -10.36 21.77 -6.16
CA LEU A 83 -8.92 21.84 -5.95
C LEU A 83 -8.18 22.70 -6.98
N LYS A 84 -8.86 23.22 -8.03
CA LYS A 84 -8.22 23.99 -9.11
C LYS A 84 -7.28 25.09 -8.59
N GLU A 85 -7.70 25.87 -7.58
CA GLU A 85 -6.94 27.03 -7.11
C GLU A 85 -5.66 26.60 -6.41
N LYS A 86 -5.73 25.55 -5.58
CA LYS A 86 -4.55 24.98 -4.92
C LYS A 86 -3.56 24.40 -5.94
N TYR A 87 -4.06 23.74 -6.98
CA TYR A 87 -3.22 23.19 -8.04
C TYR A 87 -2.65 24.27 -8.96
N GLU A 88 -3.37 25.35 -9.20
CA GLU A 88 -2.89 26.51 -9.95
C GLU A 88 -1.77 27.23 -9.21
N GLN A 89 -1.93 27.44 -7.90
CA GLN A 89 -0.89 28.05 -7.05
C GLN A 89 0.38 27.20 -7.01
N LYS A 90 0.23 25.88 -6.85
CA LYS A 90 1.39 24.99 -6.65
C LYS A 90 2.10 24.56 -7.93
N TYR A 91 1.34 24.23 -8.98
CA TYR A 91 1.87 23.62 -10.20
C TYR A 91 1.63 24.47 -11.46
N HIS A 92 1.03 25.65 -11.34
CA HIS A 92 0.65 26.52 -12.46
C HIS A 92 -0.24 25.81 -13.50
N VAL A 93 -1.14 24.97 -13.00
CA VAL A 93 -2.13 24.24 -13.79
C VAL A 93 -3.31 25.15 -14.13
N ARG A 94 -3.55 25.39 -15.42
CA ARG A 94 -4.61 26.29 -15.91
C ARG A 94 -5.78 25.59 -16.61
N CYS A 95 -5.71 24.28 -16.79
CA CYS A 95 -6.74 23.53 -17.52
C CYS A 95 -6.94 22.14 -16.95
N PHE A 96 -8.12 21.57 -17.25
CA PHE A 96 -8.56 20.28 -16.73
C PHE A 96 -7.59 19.14 -17.07
N SER A 97 -7.07 19.05 -18.30
CA SER A 97 -6.16 17.97 -18.69
C SER A 97 -4.83 17.98 -17.91
N ARG A 98 -4.28 19.19 -17.68
CA ARG A 98 -3.09 19.36 -16.83
C ARG A 98 -3.42 19.06 -15.37
N PHE A 99 -4.60 19.47 -14.89
CA PHE A 99 -5.06 19.13 -13.55
C PHE A 99 -5.14 17.62 -13.36
N THR A 100 -5.85 16.92 -14.24
CA THR A 100 -5.97 15.46 -14.17
C THR A 100 -4.60 14.79 -14.17
N SER A 101 -3.63 15.34 -14.92
CA SER A 101 -2.27 14.81 -14.92
C SER A 101 -1.59 14.94 -13.55
N TYR A 102 -1.58 16.14 -12.98
CA TYR A 102 -1.00 16.35 -11.64
C TYR A 102 -1.78 15.65 -10.53
N PHE A 103 -3.11 15.62 -10.63
CA PHE A 103 -3.98 15.00 -9.65
C PHE A 103 -3.76 13.49 -9.59
N LEU A 104 -3.69 12.82 -10.74
CA LEU A 104 -3.37 11.39 -10.80
C LEU A 104 -1.96 11.11 -10.30
N ALA A 105 -0.97 11.97 -10.61
CA ALA A 105 0.37 11.81 -10.06
C ALA A 105 0.40 11.92 -8.53
N ASN A 106 -0.30 12.91 -7.96
CA ASN A 106 -0.44 13.07 -6.51
C ASN A 106 -1.22 11.90 -5.88
N LEU A 107 -2.27 11.40 -6.55
CA LEU A 107 -3.02 10.23 -6.12
C LEU A 107 -2.10 9.02 -5.94
N PHE A 108 -1.18 8.82 -6.88
CA PHE A 108 -0.19 7.75 -6.83
C PHE A 108 0.77 7.91 -5.67
N GLU A 109 1.42 9.07 -5.53
CA GLU A 109 2.35 9.33 -4.42
C GLU A 109 1.65 9.22 -3.06
N SER A 110 0.41 9.72 -2.96
CA SER A 110 -0.39 9.60 -1.74
C SER A 110 -0.70 8.15 -1.39
N LYS A 111 -0.98 7.32 -2.40
CA LYS A 111 -1.18 5.90 -2.18
C LYS A 111 0.12 5.20 -1.76
N LEU A 112 1.26 5.57 -2.36
CA LEU A 112 2.56 5.06 -1.95
C LEU A 112 2.85 5.42 -0.49
N ASP A 113 2.59 6.66 -0.08
CA ASP A 113 2.76 7.10 1.31
C ASP A 113 1.87 6.31 2.28
N ALA A 114 0.60 6.13 1.93
CA ALA A 114 -0.34 5.33 2.73
C ALA A 114 0.09 3.85 2.80
N GLN A 115 0.64 3.31 1.71
CA GLN A 115 1.16 1.94 1.67
C GLN A 115 2.54 1.78 2.30
N ASN A 116 3.31 2.86 2.47
CA ASN A 116 4.56 2.84 3.24
C ASN A 116 4.28 2.59 4.73
N HIS A 117 3.01 2.68 5.18
CA HIS A 117 2.56 2.25 6.50
C HIS A 117 2.11 0.77 6.54
N VAL A 118 1.98 0.12 5.38
CA VAL A 118 1.91 -1.34 5.28
C VAL A 118 3.34 -1.83 5.22
N ILE A 119 3.83 -2.44 6.30
CA ILE A 119 5.20 -2.93 6.44
C ILE A 119 5.53 -3.87 5.26
N ARG A 120 6.16 -3.33 4.21
CA ARG A 120 6.90 -4.13 3.25
C ARG A 120 8.16 -4.56 3.98
N LEU A 121 8.14 -5.77 4.52
CA LEU A 121 9.28 -6.41 5.18
C LEU A 121 10.44 -6.54 4.17
N LYS A 122 11.24 -5.49 4.00
CA LYS A 122 12.56 -5.59 3.39
C LYS A 122 13.47 -6.21 4.44
N GLU A 123 14.21 -7.25 4.06
CA GLU A 123 15.17 -7.94 4.91
C GLU A 123 16.14 -6.95 5.59
N SER A 124 16.59 -5.92 4.87
CA SER A 124 17.46 -4.84 5.37
C SER A 124 16.88 -4.00 6.52
N ASN A 125 15.57 -4.03 6.75
CA ASN A 125 14.93 -3.20 7.76
C ASN A 125 14.78 -3.92 9.11
N PHE A 126 15.15 -5.21 9.18
CA PHE A 126 14.98 -6.05 10.35
C PHE A 126 16.26 -6.87 10.59
N GLU A 127 17.34 -6.19 10.97
CA GLU A 127 18.67 -6.81 11.19
C GLU A 127 18.58 -8.07 12.07
N TRP A 128 17.82 -8.01 13.16
CA TRP A 128 17.61 -9.16 14.04
C TRP A 128 16.90 -10.35 13.34
N LEU A 129 15.91 -10.08 12.48
CA LEU A 129 15.18 -11.12 11.75
C LEU A 129 16.02 -11.69 10.61
N GLN A 130 16.92 -10.88 10.05
CA GLN A 130 17.90 -11.29 9.05
C GLN A 130 18.96 -12.21 9.66
N GLU A 131 19.43 -11.93 10.88
CA GLU A 131 20.32 -12.82 11.62
C GLU A 131 19.66 -14.18 11.88
N GLU A 132 18.40 -14.18 12.34
CA GLU A 132 17.64 -15.42 12.56
C GLU A 132 17.38 -16.19 11.25
N TYR A 133 17.06 -15.49 10.16
CA TYR A 133 16.93 -16.10 8.84
C TYR A 133 18.25 -16.70 8.35
N SER A 134 19.38 -16.02 8.61
CA SER A 134 20.71 -16.52 8.24
C SER A 134 21.08 -17.77 9.04
N LYS A 135 20.76 -17.82 10.34
CA LYS A 135 20.89 -19.03 11.17
C LYS A 135 20.02 -20.16 10.62
N PHE A 136 18.76 -19.88 10.31
CA PHE A 136 17.84 -20.85 9.72
C PHE A 136 18.37 -21.41 8.39
N LYS A 137 18.86 -20.54 7.51
CA LYS A 137 19.47 -20.90 6.23
C LYS A 137 20.74 -21.74 6.39
N SER A 138 21.57 -21.46 7.40
CA SER A 138 22.79 -22.24 7.68
C SER A 138 22.51 -23.65 8.17
N ASN A 139 21.36 -23.85 8.84
CA ASN A 139 20.95 -25.13 9.42
C ASN A 139 20.03 -25.95 8.50
N SER A 140 19.64 -25.42 7.34
CA SER A 140 18.69 -26.06 6.40
C SER A 140 19.36 -26.40 5.07
N LYS A 141 18.80 -27.38 4.36
CA LYS A 141 19.31 -27.75 3.02
C LYS A 141 18.97 -26.64 2.03
N PRO A 142 19.87 -26.24 1.11
CA PRO A 142 19.68 -25.12 0.18
C PRO A 142 18.39 -25.21 -0.65
N GLU A 143 17.99 -26.43 -1.02
CA GLU A 143 16.80 -26.72 -1.82
C GLU A 143 15.48 -26.56 -1.05
N SER A 144 15.55 -26.44 0.29
CA SER A 144 14.39 -26.38 1.19
C SER A 144 14.19 -25.02 1.86
N VAL A 145 15.04 -24.03 1.57
CA VAL A 145 15.01 -22.73 2.24
C VAL A 145 13.83 -21.90 1.70
N PRO A 146 12.81 -21.59 2.52
CA PRO A 146 11.73 -20.71 2.10
C PRO A 146 12.26 -19.29 1.89
N THR A 147 11.58 -18.50 1.06
CA THR A 147 11.92 -17.08 0.89
C THR A 147 11.85 -16.33 2.23
N PHE A 148 12.62 -15.25 2.41
CA PHE A 148 12.64 -14.46 3.65
C PHE A 148 11.23 -14.06 4.13
N ALA A 149 10.35 -13.67 3.20
CA ALA A 149 8.97 -13.32 3.52
C ALA A 149 8.17 -14.50 4.10
N LYS A 150 8.34 -15.72 3.55
CA LYS A 150 7.69 -16.92 4.08
C LYS A 150 8.28 -17.35 5.42
N PHE A 151 9.60 -17.22 5.58
CA PHE A 151 10.26 -17.44 6.87
C PHE A 151 9.73 -16.50 7.94
N ALA A 152 9.66 -15.20 7.64
CA ALA A 152 9.17 -14.18 8.57
C ALA A 152 7.74 -14.46 9.02
N ASP A 153 6.85 -14.85 8.10
CA ASP A 153 5.47 -15.19 8.42
C ASP A 153 5.37 -16.41 9.36
N ILE A 154 6.08 -17.50 9.04
CA ILE A 154 6.10 -18.71 9.88
C ILE A 154 6.70 -18.38 11.26
N TYR A 155 7.83 -17.69 11.29
CA TYR A 155 8.57 -17.39 12.52
C TYR A 155 7.80 -16.47 13.46
N LEU A 156 7.12 -15.44 12.92
CA LEU A 156 6.29 -14.54 13.72
C LEU A 156 5.06 -15.25 14.27
N ASN A 157 4.45 -16.17 13.51
CA ASN A 157 3.34 -16.99 13.99
C ASN A 157 3.79 -17.92 15.13
N GLU A 158 4.93 -18.61 15.00
CA GLU A 158 5.48 -19.42 16.09
C GLU A 158 5.79 -18.60 17.35
N LEU A 159 6.32 -17.39 17.18
CA LEU A 159 6.65 -16.49 18.29
C LEU A 159 5.37 -16.01 18.99
N SER A 160 4.32 -15.71 18.23
CA SER A 160 2.99 -15.37 18.75
C SER A 160 2.39 -16.52 19.55
N ASP A 161 2.48 -17.76 19.04
CA ASP A 161 1.99 -18.95 19.75
C ASP A 161 2.75 -19.19 21.05
N LYS A 162 4.09 -19.03 21.05
CA LYS A 162 4.90 -19.13 22.27
C LYS A 162 4.52 -18.05 23.30
N ILE A 163 4.26 -16.82 22.86
CA ILE A 163 3.77 -15.74 23.74
C ILE A 163 2.39 -16.10 24.32
N LYS A 164 1.50 -16.66 23.50
CA LYS A 164 0.18 -17.09 23.93
C LYS A 164 0.26 -18.18 24.99
N VAL A 165 1.07 -19.21 24.76
CA VAL A 165 1.32 -20.28 25.74
C VAL A 165 1.95 -19.73 27.03
N ALA A 166 2.95 -18.85 26.92
CA ALA A 166 3.57 -18.23 28.09
C ALA A 166 2.55 -17.39 28.89
N LYS A 167 1.67 -16.66 28.20
CA LYS A 167 0.59 -15.91 28.83
C LYS A 167 -0.41 -16.84 29.51
N GLU A 168 -0.81 -17.94 28.88
CA GLU A 168 -1.69 -18.95 29.49
C GLU A 168 -1.06 -19.51 30.77
N VAL A 169 0.21 -19.91 30.74
CA VAL A 169 0.97 -20.38 31.91
C VAL A 169 1.02 -19.35 33.03
N LEU A 170 1.31 -18.08 32.70
CA LEU A 170 1.41 -16.99 33.69
C LEU A 170 0.04 -16.54 34.23
N THR A 171 -1.05 -16.80 33.51
CA THR A 171 -2.42 -16.47 33.93
C THR A 171 -3.16 -17.67 34.53
N MET A 172 -2.52 -18.84 34.64
CA MET A 172 -3.08 -19.96 35.38
C MET A 172 -3.19 -19.63 36.87
N PRO A 173 -4.36 -19.85 37.52
CA PRO A 173 -4.59 -19.51 38.93
C PRO A 173 -3.74 -20.33 39.93
N ASN A 174 -2.95 -21.31 39.47
CA ASN A 174 -2.19 -22.24 40.31
C ASN A 174 -0.70 -21.89 40.50
N PHE A 175 -0.21 -20.76 39.98
CA PHE A 175 1.17 -20.34 40.29
C PHE A 175 1.34 -19.84 41.73
N SER A 176 0.26 -19.45 42.43
CA SER A 176 0.30 -19.07 43.84
C SER A 176 0.30 -20.27 44.80
N SER A 177 -0.20 -21.44 44.40
CA SER A 177 -0.30 -22.59 45.31
C SER A 177 0.98 -23.44 45.36
N LEU A 178 1.79 -23.46 44.30
CA LEU A 178 3.07 -24.19 44.27
C LEU A 178 4.20 -23.47 45.02
N ALA A 179 4.18 -22.14 45.10
CA ALA A 179 5.11 -21.37 45.92
C ALA A 179 4.80 -21.49 47.44
N SER A 180 3.55 -21.83 47.78
CA SER A 180 3.12 -22.00 49.18
C SER A 180 3.45 -23.39 49.74
N GLN A 181 3.55 -24.42 48.88
CA GLN A 181 3.83 -25.80 49.31
C GLN A 181 5.31 -26.13 49.54
N SER A 182 6.22 -25.21 49.18
CA SER A 182 7.67 -25.36 49.43
C SER A 182 8.16 -24.67 50.71
N ILE A 183 7.28 -23.94 51.42
CA ILE A 183 7.63 -23.22 52.67
C ILE A 183 7.16 -23.97 53.93
N GLU A 184 6.19 -24.90 53.84
CA GLU A 184 5.65 -25.63 55.01
C GLU A 184 6.30 -27.00 55.32
N LYS A 185 7.45 -27.31 54.72
CA LYS A 185 8.25 -28.48 55.10
C LYS A 185 9.66 -28.07 55.55
N ASN A 186 9.72 -27.46 56.73
CA ASN A 186 10.88 -27.47 57.64
C ASN A 186 10.41 -27.24 59.08
#